data_AF-A0A7L5FVG3-F1
#
_entry.id   AF-A0A7L5FVG3-F1
#
_cell.length_a   1.000
_cell.length_b   1.000
_cell.length_c   1.000
_cell.angle_alpha   90.00
_cell.angle_beta   90.00
_cell.angle_gamma   90.00
#
_symmetry.space_group_name_H-M   'P 1'
#
loop_
_entity.id
_entity.type
_entity.pdbx_description
1 polymer ?
#
loop_
_entity_poly.entity_id
_entity_poly.type
_entity_poly.pdbx_seq_one_letter_code
_entity_poly.pdbx_strand_id
1 'polypeptide(L)'
;MKNLIIQCSIIAIILCSATVNAQQYLPNDPTPAQEEKAKEIVVQFDSVLSLTTKQELLFDIKQTEFIVSQELLINSNTPKEELNRMLLALYLDQAMEMKDILTQPQYDLYAKVRSTYDPLLVIL
;
A
#
# COMPACT_ATOMS: atom_id res chain seq x y z
N MET A 1 4.05 -28.82 -46.31
CA MET A 1 4.36 -27.38 -46.15
C MET A 1 3.21 -26.60 -45.52
N LYS A 2 1.96 -26.71 -46.01
CA LYS A 2 0.77 -26.07 -45.40
C LYS A 2 0.60 -26.36 -43.90
N ASN A 3 0.77 -27.62 -43.47
CA ASN A 3 0.61 -28.02 -42.07
C ASN A 3 1.74 -27.52 -41.15
N LEU A 4 2.95 -27.29 -41.68
CA LEU A 4 4.08 -26.74 -40.93
C LEU A 4 3.92 -25.22 -40.72
N ILE A 5 3.40 -24.52 -41.73
CA ILE A 5 3.07 -23.09 -41.64
C ILE A 5 1.93 -22.88 -40.63
N ILE A 6 0.90 -23.74 -40.65
CA ILE A 6 -0.22 -23.69 -39.69
C ILE A 6 0.26 -23.96 -38.25
N GLN A 7 1.19 -24.90 -38.04
CA GLN A 7 1.75 -25.17 -36.71
C GLN A 7 2.60 -23.99 -36.19
N CYS A 8 3.37 -23.33 -37.05
CA CYS A 8 4.10 -22.11 -36.67
C CYS A 8 3.16 -20.95 -36.32
N SER A 9 2.01 -20.84 -36.99
CA SER A 9 1.00 -19.80 -36.69
C SER A 9 0.28 -20.03 -35.35
N ILE A 10 0.09 -21.28 -34.93
CA ILE A 10 -0.56 -21.62 -33.64
C ILE A 10 0.38 -21.34 -32.46
N ILE A 11 1.68 -21.60 -32.62
CA ILE A 11 2.70 -21.33 -31.57
C ILE A 11 2.89 -19.83 -31.35
N ALA A 12 2.79 -19.01 -32.41
CA ALA A 12 2.89 -17.55 -32.31
C ALA A 12 1.73 -16.88 -31.55
N ILE A 13 0.55 -17.50 -31.53
CA ILE A 13 -0.64 -16.96 -30.85
C ILE A 13 -0.58 -17.20 -29.33
N ILE A 14 0.09 -18.26 -28.87
CA ILE A 14 0.21 -18.60 -27.44
C ILE A 14 1.21 -17.71 -26.70
N LEU A 15 2.16 -17.08 -27.42
CA LEU A 15 3.20 -16.22 -26.83
C LEU A 15 2.75 -14.78 -26.53
N CYS A 16 1.54 -14.37 -26.93
CA CYS A 16 1.04 -13.00 -26.73
C CYS A 16 0.13 -12.80 -25.50
N SER A 17 -0.13 -13.83 -24.70
CA SER A 17 -1.12 -13.73 -23.60
C SER A 17 -0.56 -13.26 -22.25
N ALA A 18 0.69 -12.81 -22.18
CA ALA A 18 1.29 -12.34 -20.93
C ALA A 18 1.40 -10.80 -20.85
N THR A 19 0.34 -10.07 -21.21
CA THR A 19 0.14 -8.71 -20.70
C THR A 19 -0.67 -8.81 -19.42
N VAL A 20 0.00 -9.17 -18.31
CA VAL A 20 -0.60 -9.05 -16.99
C VAL A 20 -0.90 -7.56 -16.79
N ASN A 21 -2.17 -7.24 -16.59
CA ASN A 21 -2.63 -5.90 -16.31
C ASN A 21 -1.91 -5.37 -15.07
N ALA A 22 -0.97 -4.45 -15.25
CA ALA A 22 -0.74 -3.44 -14.23
C ALA A 22 -1.98 -2.53 -14.27
N GLN A 23 -3.07 -2.94 -13.62
CA GLN A 23 -4.13 -1.99 -13.29
C GLN A 23 -3.46 -0.96 -12.39
N GLN A 24 -3.08 0.16 -12.98
CA GLN A 24 -2.71 1.36 -12.24
C GLN A 24 -3.94 1.73 -11.43
N TYR A 25 -3.98 1.25 -10.20
CA TYR A 25 -5.00 1.58 -9.22
C TYR A 25 -4.76 3.04 -8.88
N LEU A 26 -5.39 3.94 -9.63
CA LEU A 26 -5.47 5.34 -9.24
C LEU A 26 -6.33 5.34 -7.96
N PRO A 27 -5.77 5.65 -6.78
CA PRO A 27 -6.60 5.85 -5.61
C PRO A 27 -7.60 6.94 -5.96
N ASN A 28 -8.88 6.75 -5.63
CA ASN A 28 -9.81 7.88 -5.64
C ASN A 28 -9.20 8.99 -4.75
N ASP A 29 -9.43 10.25 -5.11
CA ASP A 29 -9.00 11.37 -4.28
C ASP A 29 -9.47 11.13 -2.83
N PRO A 30 -8.59 11.33 -1.83
CA PRO A 30 -8.94 11.07 -0.44
C PRO A 30 -10.09 11.97 0.00
N THR A 31 -10.98 11.40 0.82
CA THR A 31 -12.03 12.17 1.47
C THR A 31 -11.43 13.01 2.61
N PRO A 32 -12.06 14.14 2.99
CA PRO A 32 -11.58 14.95 4.11
C PRO A 32 -11.45 14.17 5.44
N ALA A 33 -12.29 13.14 5.64
CA ALA A 33 -12.21 12.29 6.82
C ALA A 33 -10.96 11.39 6.81
N GLN A 34 -10.54 10.90 5.64
CA GLN A 34 -9.33 10.11 5.49
C GLN A 34 -8.07 10.96 5.68
N GLU A 35 -8.08 12.18 5.15
CA GLU A 35 -7.00 13.16 5.38
C GLU A 35 -6.89 13.53 6.87
N GLU A 36 -8.00 13.82 7.54
CA GLU A 36 -7.97 14.16 8.97
C GLU A 36 -7.47 12.98 9.82
N LYS A 37 -7.92 11.75 9.51
CA LYS A 37 -7.42 10.54 10.18
C LYS A 37 -5.91 10.36 9.97
N ALA A 38 -5.40 10.61 8.77
CA ALA A 38 -3.97 10.55 8.49
C ALA A 38 -3.20 11.55 9.35
N LYS A 39 -3.70 12.78 9.41
CA LYS A 39 -3.11 13.87 10.18
C LYS A 39 -3.08 13.58 11.67
N GLU A 40 -4.16 13.03 12.24
CA GLU A 40 -4.21 12.61 13.64
C GLU A 40 -3.11 11.58 13.97
N ILE A 41 -2.90 10.60 13.09
CA ILE A 41 -1.85 9.59 13.23
C ILE A 41 -0.46 10.24 13.13
N VAL A 42 -0.25 11.13 12.15
CA VAL A 42 1.03 11.81 11.94
C VAL A 42 1.39 12.67 13.14
N VAL A 43 0.42 13.38 13.74
CA VAL A 43 0.63 14.17 14.97
C VAL A 43 1.12 13.29 16.13
N GLN A 44 0.57 12.08 16.27
CA GLN A 44 1.03 11.13 17.28
C GLN A 44 2.47 10.69 17.02
N PHE A 45 2.83 10.39 15.78
CA PHE A 45 4.20 10.03 15.42
C PHE A 45 5.17 11.20 15.57
N ASP A 46 4.79 12.42 15.18
CA ASP A 46 5.66 13.60 15.31
C ASP A 46 6.08 13.84 16.76
N SER A 47 5.14 13.63 17.70
CA SER A 47 5.40 13.78 19.14
C SER A 47 6.55 12.91 19.67
N VAL A 48 6.89 11.81 18.97
CA VAL A 48 7.98 10.89 19.35
C VAL A 48 9.12 10.83 18.35
N LEU A 49 8.88 11.11 17.07
CA LEU A 49 9.87 11.05 16.01
C LEU A 49 10.56 12.39 15.74
N SER A 50 9.98 13.49 16.25
CA SER A 50 10.44 14.86 16.00
C SER A 50 10.68 15.08 14.50
N LEU A 51 9.62 14.98 13.71
CA LEU A 51 9.69 15.07 12.26
C LEU A 51 10.09 16.50 11.87
N THR A 52 10.88 16.61 10.81
CA THR A 52 11.01 17.91 10.14
C THR A 52 9.70 18.21 9.40
N THR A 53 9.41 19.48 9.13
CA THR A 53 8.20 19.89 8.37
C THR A 53 8.08 19.16 7.02
N LYS A 54 9.21 18.88 6.35
CA LYS A 54 9.21 18.11 5.10
C LYS A 54 8.82 16.65 5.33
N GLN A 55 9.34 16.04 6.39
CA GLN A 55 9.03 14.66 6.73
C GLN A 55 7.58 14.51 7.17
N GLU A 56 7.07 15.44 7.99
CA GLU A 56 5.67 15.49 8.41
C GLU A 56 4.74 15.52 7.20
N LEU A 57 4.99 16.43 6.23
CA LEU A 57 4.20 16.50 5.00
C LEU A 57 4.24 15.21 4.18
N LEU A 58 5.42 14.61 4.00
CA LEU A 58 5.55 13.36 3.24
C LEU A 58 4.91 12.18 3.96
N PHE A 59 5.02 12.13 5.29
CA PHE A 59 4.38 11.13 6.12
C PHE A 59 2.86 11.25 5.97
N ASP A 60 2.29 12.45 6.11
CA ASP A 60 0.86 12.70 5.99
C ASP A 60 0.28 12.26 4.64
N ILE A 61 0.96 12.61 3.54
CA ILE A 61 0.59 12.15 2.19
C ILE A 61 0.57 10.62 2.13
N LYS A 62 1.65 9.95 2.58
CA LYS A 62 1.75 8.49 2.55
C LYS A 62 0.72 7.83 3.46
N GLN A 63 0.53 8.33 4.67
CA GLN A 63 -0.46 7.81 5.61
C GLN A 63 -1.87 7.90 5.01
N THR A 64 -2.18 8.99 4.32
CA THR A 64 -3.45 9.15 3.58
C THR A 64 -3.59 8.10 2.48
N GLU A 65 -2.57 7.88 1.65
CA GLU A 65 -2.58 6.83 0.60
C GLU A 65 -2.88 5.43 1.19
N PHE A 66 -2.27 5.11 2.33
CA PHE A 66 -2.45 3.83 3.00
C PHE A 66 -3.83 3.68 3.65
N ILE A 67 -4.39 4.76 4.23
CA ILE A 67 -5.76 4.76 4.75
C ILE A 67 -6.77 4.52 3.62
N VAL A 68 -6.63 5.23 2.50
CA VAL A 68 -7.48 5.05 1.32
C VAL A 68 -7.42 3.59 0.83
N SER A 69 -6.20 3.05 0.71
CA SER A 69 -5.98 1.67 0.28
C SER A 69 -6.59 0.66 1.26
N GLN A 70 -6.42 0.86 2.56
CA GLN A 70 -6.98 0.00 3.61
C GLN A 70 -8.52 -0.02 3.54
N GLU A 71 -9.16 1.14 3.41
CA GLU A 71 -10.62 1.22 3.33
C GLU A 71 -11.17 0.58 2.06
N LEU A 72 -10.46 0.70 0.94
CA LEU A 72 -10.84 0.04 -0.30
C LEU A 72 -10.74 -1.48 -0.20
N LEU A 73 -9.73 -2.01 0.50
CA LEU A 73 -9.63 -3.43 0.80
C LEU A 73 -10.79 -3.91 1.69
N ILE A 74 -11.10 -3.18 2.76
CA ILE A 74 -12.19 -3.54 3.69
C ILE A 74 -13.55 -3.53 3.00
N ASN A 75 -13.77 -2.60 2.07
CA ASN A 75 -15.02 -2.47 1.33
C ASN A 75 -15.12 -3.41 0.12
N SER A 76 -14.08 -4.21 -0.15
CA SER A 76 -14.09 -5.21 -1.22
C SER A 76 -14.88 -6.47 -0.82
N ASN A 77 -15.35 -7.23 -1.81
CA ASN A 77 -16.00 -8.54 -1.58
C ASN A 77 -14.97 -9.68 -1.35
N THR A 78 -13.78 -9.35 -0.84
CA THR A 78 -12.67 -10.29 -0.67
C THR A 78 -12.93 -11.21 0.54
N PRO A 79 -12.70 -12.53 0.42
CA PRO A 79 -12.84 -13.45 1.55
C PRO A 79 -11.92 -13.06 2.73
N LYS A 80 -12.39 -13.25 3.97
CA LYS A 80 -11.69 -12.79 5.18
C LYS A 80 -10.20 -13.19 5.25
N GLU A 81 -9.89 -14.44 4.92
CA GLU A 81 -8.51 -14.94 4.95
C GLU A 81 -7.61 -14.22 3.95
N GLU A 82 -8.11 -13.98 2.74
CA GLU A 82 -7.42 -13.23 1.70
C GLU A 82 -7.28 -11.76 2.10
N LEU A 83 -8.34 -11.16 2.64
CA LEU A 83 -8.35 -9.77 3.12
C LEU A 83 -7.30 -9.56 4.22
N ASN A 84 -7.19 -10.47 5.19
CA ASN A 84 -6.17 -10.39 6.23
C ASN A 84 -4.73 -10.51 5.66
N ARG A 85 -4.51 -11.33 4.61
CA ARG A 85 -3.23 -11.38 3.92
C ARG A 85 -2.90 -10.06 3.22
N MET A 86 -3.89 -9.45 2.55
CA MET A 86 -3.72 -8.17 1.86
C MET A 86 -3.48 -7.03 2.84
N LEU A 87 -4.20 -6.98 3.96
CA LEU A 87 -4.00 -6.00 5.03
C LEU A 87 -2.61 -6.12 5.66
N LEU A 88 -2.12 -7.36 5.87
CA LEU A 88 -0.75 -7.58 6.33
C LEU A 88 0.28 -7.10 5.31
N ALA A 89 0.10 -7.39 4.02
CA ALA A 89 1.00 -6.93 2.97
C ALA A 89 1.04 -5.39 2.91
N LEU A 90 -0.13 -4.74 2.89
CA LEU A 90 -0.26 -3.28 2.90
C LEU A 90 0.44 -2.67 4.13
N TYR A 91 0.31 -3.31 5.29
CA TYR A 91 0.99 -2.88 6.51
C TYR A 91 2.51 -2.96 6.36
N LEU A 92 3.06 -4.03 5.79
CA LEU A 92 4.50 -4.16 5.58
C LEU A 92 5.02 -3.14 4.55
N ASP A 93 4.28 -2.91 3.47
CA ASP A 93 4.63 -1.94 2.43
C ASP A 93 4.70 -0.52 2.99
N GLN A 94 3.74 -0.11 3.83
CA GLN A 94 3.79 1.18 4.51
C GLN A 94 5.05 1.35 5.36
N ALA A 95 5.49 0.31 6.07
CA ALA A 95 6.75 0.40 6.80
C ALA A 95 7.93 0.63 5.84
N MET A 96 7.97 -0.07 4.70
CA MET A 96 9.05 0.12 3.74
C MET A 96 9.07 1.54 3.14
N GLU A 97 7.91 2.09 2.78
CA GLU A 97 7.80 3.47 2.26
C GLU A 97 8.24 4.51 3.30
N MET A 98 7.95 4.30 4.59
CA MET A 98 8.38 5.21 5.65
C MET A 98 9.91 5.25 5.82
N LYS A 99 10.63 4.20 5.38
CA LYS A 99 12.10 4.19 5.40
C LYS A 99 12.72 5.25 4.48
N ASP A 100 12.02 5.64 3.42
CA ASP A 100 12.48 6.66 2.47
C ASP A 100 12.21 8.09 2.98
N ILE A 101 11.33 8.23 3.96
CA ILE A 101 10.94 9.51 4.58
C ILE A 101 11.75 9.76 5.85
N LEU A 102 11.91 8.72 6.68
CA LEU A 102 12.51 8.82 7.99
C LEU A 102 14.02 8.61 7.92
N THR A 103 14.76 9.29 8.80
CA THR A 103 16.16 8.91 9.04
C THR A 103 16.22 7.53 9.70
N GLN A 104 17.34 6.82 9.59
CA GLN A 104 17.45 5.49 10.19
C GLN A 104 17.11 5.46 11.70
N PRO A 105 17.57 6.39 12.56
CA PRO A 105 17.17 6.40 13.97
C PRO A 105 15.67 6.63 14.18
N GLN A 106 15.05 7.50 13.37
CA GLN A 106 13.60 7.73 13.41
C GLN A 106 12.83 6.48 12.97
N TYR A 107 13.30 5.81 11.91
CA TYR A 107 12.70 4.57 11.42
C TYR A 107 12.78 3.44 12.46
N ASP A 108 13.90 3.31 13.15
CA ASP A 108 14.08 2.32 14.22
C ASP A 108 13.10 2.56 15.38
N LEU A 109 12.82 3.82 15.71
CA LEU A 109 11.81 4.17 16.72
C LEU A 109 10.40 3.93 16.19
N TYR A 110 10.10 4.38 14.97
CA TYR A 110 8.84 4.14 14.27
C TYR A 110 8.48 2.66 14.29
N ALA A 111 9.39 1.77 13.89
CA ALA A 111 9.15 0.33 13.85
C ALA A 111 8.78 -0.26 15.23
N LYS A 112 9.26 0.33 16.33
CA LYS A 112 8.95 -0.11 17.70
C LYS A 112 7.58 0.37 18.18
N VAL A 113 7.20 1.59 17.80
CA VAL A 113 5.99 2.25 18.34
C VAL A 113 4.80 2.18 17.39
N ARG A 114 5.02 1.78 16.13
CA ARG A 114 3.99 1.81 15.08
C ARG A 114 2.72 1.08 15.47
N SER A 115 2.81 -0.13 16.02
CA SER A 115 1.62 -0.90 16.42
C SER A 115 0.79 -0.22 17.52
N THR A 116 1.33 0.79 18.21
CA THR A 116 0.62 1.59 19.21
C THR A 116 -0.21 2.70 18.54
N TYR A 117 0.35 3.38 17.54
CA TYR A 117 -0.27 4.55 16.90
C TYR A 117 -1.04 4.21 15.62
N ASP A 118 -0.59 3.19 14.88
CA ASP A 118 -1.23 2.68 13.66
C ASP A 118 -1.16 1.13 13.68
N PRO A 119 -2.12 0.46 14.35
CA PRO A 119 -2.13 -0.99 14.50
C PRO A 119 -2.52 -1.72 13.22
N LEU A 120 -1.96 -2.92 13.02
CA LEU A 120 -2.41 -3.84 11.96
C LEU A 120 -3.88 -4.21 12.19
N LEU A 121 -4.72 -3.95 11.19
CA LEU A 121 -6.12 -4.38 11.20
C LEU A 121 -6.24 -5.87 10.89
N VAL A 122 -7.02 -6.60 11.69
CA VAL A 122 -7.34 -8.01 11.49
C VAL A 122 -8.86 -8.21 11.55
N ILE A 123 -9.42 -8.83 10.52
CA ILE A 123 -10.84 -9.14 10.42
C ILE A 123 -11.10 -10.53 11.02
N LEU A 124 -11.91 -10.58 12.09
CA LEU A 124 -12.34 -11.80 12.79
C LEU A 124 -13.61 -12.39 12.16
#